data_AF-A0A0J0XSC1-F1
#
_entry.id   AF-A0A0J0XSC1-F1
#
_cell.length_a   1.000
_cell.length_b   1.000
_cell.length_c   1.000
_cell.angle_alpha   90.00
_cell.angle_beta   90.00
_cell.angle_gamma   90.00
#
_symmetry.space_group_name_H-M   'P 1'
#
loop_
_entity.id
_entity.type
_entity.pdbx_description
1 polymer ?
#
loop_
_entity_poly.entity_id
_entity_poly.type
_entity_poly.pdbx_seq_one_letter_code
_entity_poly.pdbx_strand_id
1 'polypeptide(L)'
;MPPKAANYLTPEHDAIILRAVTASVLASRRTIYTTPGLEAVANNGGSRINQRVQQMLKKMCAAYGLAGVVEEEVAAASGKKEGAGRQSNGKGTGKGKKRKIKDEVKDELEDEAGY
;
A
#
# COMPACT_ATOMS: atom_id res chain seq x y z
N MET A 1 -10.42 -23.73 48.88
CA MET A 1 -10.16 -24.12 47.48
C MET A 1 -9.84 -22.86 46.71
N PRO A 2 -8.68 -22.75 46.03
CA PRO A 2 -8.46 -21.64 45.12
C PRO A 2 -9.50 -21.71 43.99
N PRO A 3 -10.07 -20.57 43.54
CA PRO A 3 -11.00 -20.57 42.43
C PRO A 3 -10.28 -21.14 41.20
N LYS A 4 -10.89 -22.14 40.55
CA LYS A 4 -10.44 -22.62 39.24
C LYS A 4 -10.38 -21.40 38.33
N ALA A 5 -9.18 -21.11 37.82
CA ALA A 5 -8.94 -20.15 36.76
C ALA A 5 -10.01 -20.31 35.67
N ALA A 6 -11.02 -19.44 35.69
CA ALA A 6 -11.98 -19.34 34.60
C ALA A 6 -11.16 -19.06 33.34
N ASN A 7 -11.37 -19.81 32.27
CA ASN A 7 -10.66 -19.64 31.01
C ASN A 7 -10.71 -18.16 30.60
N TYR A 8 -9.61 -17.45 30.85
CA TYR A 8 -9.51 -15.99 30.71
C TYR A 8 -9.38 -15.57 29.24
N LEU A 9 -9.29 -16.54 28.33
CA LEU A 9 -9.26 -16.28 26.90
C LEU A 9 -10.70 -16.20 26.38
N THR A 10 -11.18 -14.97 26.22
CA THR A 10 -12.50 -14.67 25.67
C THR A 10 -12.38 -14.48 24.15
N PRO A 11 -13.51 -14.56 23.41
CA PRO A 11 -13.51 -14.25 21.98
C PRO A 11 -13.02 -12.82 21.66
N GLU A 12 -13.14 -11.89 22.61
CA GLU A 12 -12.58 -10.54 22.47
C GLU A 12 -11.05 -10.55 22.47
N HIS A 13 -10.43 -11.40 23.30
CA HIS A 13 -8.98 -11.57 23.30
C HIS A 13 -8.49 -12.15 21.97
N ASP A 14 -9.22 -13.09 21.38
CA ASP A 14 -8.89 -13.62 20.05
C ASP A 14 -8.88 -12.51 18.98
N ALA A 15 -9.85 -11.58 19.04
CA ALA A 15 -9.89 -10.45 18.10
C ALA A 15 -8.69 -9.50 18.27
N ILE A 16 -8.31 -9.19 19.51
CA ILE A 16 -7.15 -8.34 19.81
C ILE A 16 -5.86 -9.02 19.34
N ILE A 17 -5.72 -10.32 19.59
CA ILE A 17 -4.55 -11.11 19.17
C ILE A 17 -4.46 -11.12 17.64
N LEU A 18 -5.55 -11.37 16.93
CA LEU A 18 -5.56 -11.40 15.46
C LEU A 18 -5.22 -10.05 14.85
N ARG A 19 -5.70 -8.95 15.46
CA ARG A 19 -5.32 -7.58 15.06
C ARG A 19 -3.82 -7.34 15.24
N ALA A 20 -3.28 -7.71 16.40
CA ALA A 20 -1.86 -7.56 16.70
C ALA A 20 -0.97 -8.40 15.77
N VAL A 21 -1.35 -9.65 15.50
CA VAL A 21 -0.66 -10.54 14.55
C VAL A 21 -0.67 -9.93 13.15
N THR A 22 -1.84 -9.46 12.69
CA THR A 22 -1.97 -8.82 11.37
C THR A 22 -1.05 -7.60 11.27
N ALA A 23 -1.09 -6.68 12.25
CA ALA A 23 -0.23 -5.51 12.28
C ALA A 23 1.27 -5.88 12.27
N SER A 24 1.67 -6.87 13.07
CA SER A 24 3.06 -7.35 13.14
C SER A 24 3.55 -7.92 11.80
N VAL A 25 2.71 -8.73 11.13
CA VAL A 25 3.03 -9.29 9.81
C VAL A 25 3.15 -8.18 8.75
N LEU A 26 2.28 -7.16 8.80
CA LEU A 26 2.35 -6.04 7.86
C LEU A 26 3.57 -5.13 8.14
N ALA A 27 4.00 -4.98 9.39
CA ALA A 27 5.20 -4.24 9.76
C ALA A 27 6.49 -4.98 9.33
N SER A 28 6.50 -6.31 9.41
CA SER A 28 7.64 -7.17 9.07
C SER A 28 7.72 -7.58 7.58
N ARG A 29 6.95 -6.92 6.70
CA ARG A 29 6.91 -7.22 5.24
C ARG A 29 8.29 -7.34 4.59
N ARG A 30 9.23 -6.45 4.95
CA ARG A 30 10.59 -6.47 4.37
C ARG A 30 11.30 -7.79 4.70
N THR A 31 11.21 -8.25 5.95
CA THR A 31 11.78 -9.51 6.41
C THR A 31 11.16 -10.69 5.66
N ILE A 32 9.85 -10.65 5.42
CA ILE A 32 9.15 -11.70 4.66
C ILE A 32 9.70 -11.78 3.23
N TYR A 33 9.95 -10.64 2.57
CA TYR A 33 10.43 -10.62 1.18
C TYR A 33 11.88 -11.11 1.03
N THR A 34 12.68 -11.05 2.09
CA THR A 34 14.07 -11.52 2.11
C THR A 34 14.20 -12.98 2.56
N THR A 35 13.08 -13.69 2.76
CA THR A 35 13.11 -15.10 3.19
C THR A 35 13.71 -15.97 2.08
N PRO A 36 14.66 -16.87 2.39
CA PRO A 36 15.22 -17.80 1.41
C PRO A 36 14.13 -18.60 0.70
N GLY A 37 14.21 -18.67 -0.63
CA GLY A 37 13.21 -19.33 -1.49
C GLY A 37 12.09 -18.41 -2.01
N LEU A 38 12.04 -17.14 -1.58
CA LEU A 38 11.11 -16.13 -2.12
C LEU A 38 11.77 -15.11 -3.06
N GLU A 39 13.06 -15.26 -3.36
CA GLU A 39 13.84 -14.30 -4.16
C GLU A 39 13.24 -14.14 -5.56
N ALA A 40 12.85 -15.25 -6.19
CA ALA A 40 12.29 -15.26 -7.54
C ALA A 40 10.96 -14.45 -7.64
N VAL A 41 10.17 -14.43 -6.56
CA VAL A 41 8.90 -13.69 -6.47
C VAL A 41 9.03 -12.31 -5.85
N ALA A 42 10.17 -12.01 -5.21
CA ALA A 42 10.48 -10.69 -4.65
C ALA A 42 10.86 -9.66 -5.73
N ASN A 43 11.31 -10.10 -6.91
CA ASN A 43 11.80 -9.26 -8.02
C ASN A 43 10.85 -8.15 -8.50
N ASN A 44 9.54 -8.24 -8.21
CA ASN A 44 8.55 -7.19 -8.50
C ASN A 44 8.27 -6.29 -7.27
N GLY A 45 9.32 -5.89 -6.56
CA GLY A 45 9.20 -5.03 -5.36
C GLY A 45 8.34 -5.65 -4.25
N GLY A 46 8.26 -6.98 -4.18
CA GLY A 46 7.45 -7.70 -3.20
C GLY A 46 5.93 -7.60 -3.39
N SER A 47 5.44 -7.03 -4.50
CA SER A 47 3.99 -6.84 -4.74
C SER A 47 3.19 -8.15 -4.70
N ARG A 48 3.70 -9.19 -5.37
CA ARG A 48 3.08 -10.52 -5.38
C ARG A 48 3.05 -11.16 -4.00
N ILE A 49 4.14 -11.02 -3.26
CA ILE A 49 4.25 -11.56 -1.89
C ILE A 49 3.26 -10.82 -0.98
N ASN A 50 3.19 -9.49 -1.07
CA ASN A 50 2.24 -8.67 -0.30
C ASN A 50 0.78 -9.07 -0.55
N GLN A 51 0.40 -9.23 -1.83
CA GLN A 51 -0.95 -9.69 -2.19
C GLN A 51 -1.25 -11.05 -1.58
N ARG A 52 -0.28 -11.98 -1.62
CA ARG A 52 -0.45 -13.31 -1.07
C ARG A 52 -0.55 -13.29 0.46
N VAL A 53 0.28 -12.51 1.13
CA VAL A 53 0.24 -12.30 2.59
C VAL A 53 -1.13 -11.75 3.00
N GLN A 54 -1.63 -10.71 2.31
CA GLN A 54 -2.95 -10.16 2.61
C GLN A 54 -4.07 -11.18 2.36
N GLN A 55 -4.01 -11.97 1.29
CA GLN A 55 -4.98 -13.07 1.07
C GLN A 55 -4.97 -14.11 2.20
N MET A 56 -3.79 -14.49 2.70
CA MET A 56 -3.65 -15.45 3.79
C MET A 56 -4.22 -14.88 5.10
N LEU A 57 -3.89 -13.62 5.42
CA LEU A 57 -4.40 -12.93 6.61
C LEU A 57 -5.93 -12.81 6.56
N LYS A 58 -6.51 -12.45 5.40
CA LYS A 58 -7.97 -12.37 5.25
C LYS A 58 -8.66 -13.70 5.52
N LYS A 59 -8.11 -14.80 5.01
CA LYS A 59 -8.65 -16.15 5.27
C LYS A 59 -8.56 -16.52 6.75
N MET A 60 -7.43 -16.19 7.39
CA MET A 60 -7.25 -16.41 8.81
C MET A 60 -8.27 -15.61 9.62
N CYS A 61 -8.39 -14.30 9.39
CA CYS A 61 -9.35 -13.45 10.12
C CYS A 61 -10.81 -13.84 9.84
N ALA A 62 -11.15 -14.24 8.60
CA ALA A 62 -12.48 -14.71 8.26
C ALA A 62 -12.87 -16.00 9.01
N ALA A 63 -11.92 -16.89 9.29
CA ALA A 63 -12.18 -18.09 10.09
C ALA A 63 -12.59 -17.78 11.54
N TYR A 64 -12.23 -16.59 12.05
CA TYR A 64 -12.61 -16.09 13.37
C TYR A 64 -13.73 -15.03 13.31
N GLY A 65 -14.39 -14.85 12.15
CA GLY A 65 -15.49 -13.88 11.99
C GLY A 65 -15.04 -12.42 11.86
N LEU A 66 -13.75 -12.17 11.62
CA LEU A 66 -13.13 -10.83 11.61
C LEU A 66 -12.68 -10.40 10.21
N ALA A 67 -13.54 -10.62 9.20
CA ALA A 67 -13.16 -10.50 7.79
C ALA A 67 -12.68 -9.09 7.34
N GLY A 68 -12.96 -8.02 8.09
CA GLY A 68 -12.56 -6.64 7.76
C GLY A 68 -11.32 -6.11 8.47
N VAL A 69 -10.76 -6.85 9.44
CA VAL A 69 -9.63 -6.37 10.25
C VAL A 69 -8.38 -6.15 9.41
N VAL A 70 -8.18 -6.95 8.36
CA VAL A 70 -6.99 -6.85 7.50
C VAL A 70 -7.01 -5.56 6.69
N GLU A 71 -8.16 -5.16 6.15
CA GLU A 71 -8.34 -3.93 5.38
C GLU A 71 -8.12 -2.70 6.25
N GLU A 72 -8.65 -2.70 7.48
CA GLU A 72 -8.39 -1.63 8.45
C GLU A 72 -6.90 -1.50 8.78
N GLU A 73 -6.23 -2.61 9.05
CA GLU A 73 -4.78 -2.61 9.35
C GLU A 73 -3.92 -2.23 8.14
N VAL A 74 -4.31 -2.66 6.92
CA VAL A 74 -3.61 -2.26 5.69
C VAL A 74 -3.80 -0.76 5.42
N ALA A 75 -4.99 -0.22 5.65
CA ALA A 75 -5.26 1.21 5.53
C ALA A 75 -4.46 2.01 6.58
N ALA A 76 -4.45 1.56 7.83
CA ALA A 76 -3.68 2.17 8.92
C ALA A 76 -2.17 2.14 8.67
N ALA A 77 -1.65 1.00 8.18
CA ALA A 77 -0.24 0.85 7.82
C ALA A 77 0.17 1.71 6.60
N SER A 78 -0.78 2.02 5.71
CA SER A 78 -0.54 2.90 4.56
C SER A 78 -0.63 4.38 4.93
N GLY A 79 -1.41 4.72 5.97
CA GLY A 79 -1.54 6.07 6.52
C GLY A 79 -0.42 6.48 7.49
N LYS A 80 0.23 5.53 8.17
CA LYS A 80 1.45 5.77 8.98
C LYS A 80 2.69 5.95 8.10
N LYS A 81 2.71 7.01 7.29
CA LYS A 81 3.96 7.63 6.82
C LYS A 81 4.22 8.86 7.67
N GLU A 82 4.88 8.67 8.81
CA GLU A 82 5.54 9.74 9.57
C GLU A 82 7.05 9.40 9.55
N GLY A 83 8.00 10.21 9.08
CA GLY A 83 7.96 11.56 8.51
C GLY A 83 9.36 11.99 8.02
N ALA A 84 9.50 13.31 7.73
CA ALA A 84 10.71 14.14 7.49
C ALA A 84 10.79 14.77 6.07
N GLY A 85 10.24 15.98 5.93
CA GLY A 85 10.38 16.76 4.69
C GLY A 85 9.58 18.05 4.60
N ARG A 86 9.88 19.01 5.48
CA ARG A 86 9.74 20.48 5.28
C ARG A 86 8.37 21.12 5.50
N GLN A 87 8.23 21.71 6.68
CA GLN A 87 7.57 23.00 6.87
C GLN A 87 8.15 24.03 5.89
N SER A 88 7.30 24.62 5.05
CA SER A 88 7.51 26.00 4.61
C SER A 88 6.16 26.69 4.51
N ASN A 89 5.81 27.38 5.58
CA ASN A 89 4.98 28.56 5.51
C ASN A 89 5.72 29.58 4.64
N GLY A 90 5.12 29.98 3.51
CA GLY A 90 5.81 30.76 2.49
C GLY A 90 4.85 31.34 1.46
N LYS A 91 4.14 32.39 1.86
CA LYS A 91 3.55 33.40 0.98
C LYS A 91 4.63 33.86 -0.03
N GLY A 92 4.44 33.57 -1.31
CA GLY A 92 5.43 33.87 -2.35
C GLY A 92 4.76 34.01 -3.71
N THR A 93 4.47 35.26 -4.06
CA THR A 93 4.15 35.73 -5.40
C THR A 93 5.23 35.35 -6.42
N GLY A 94 4.81 34.94 -7.63
CA GLY A 94 5.54 35.28 -8.85
C GLY A 94 6.19 34.14 -9.64
N LYS A 95 5.83 34.15 -10.92
CA LYS A 95 6.76 34.13 -12.07
C LYS A 95 7.32 32.77 -12.51
N GLY A 96 6.77 32.28 -13.62
CA GLY A 96 7.57 31.77 -14.73
C GLY A 96 7.31 30.33 -15.15
N LYS A 97 6.34 30.13 -16.05
CA LYS A 97 6.39 28.98 -16.96
C LYS A 97 6.30 29.47 -18.40
N LYS A 98 7.48 29.69 -18.99
CA LYS A 98 7.69 29.95 -20.41
C LYS A 98 7.51 28.66 -21.20
N ARG A 99 6.55 28.70 -22.13
CA ARG A 99 6.50 28.16 -23.51
C ARG A 99 6.54 26.63 -23.73
N LYS A 100 5.68 26.17 -24.64
CA LYS A 100 6.05 25.83 -26.04
C LYS A 100 4.83 26.00 -26.94
N ILE A 101 4.96 26.92 -27.89
CA ILE A 101 4.08 27.11 -29.05
C ILE A 101 4.42 25.98 -30.02
N LYS A 102 3.41 25.32 -30.56
CA LYS A 102 3.54 24.39 -31.68
C LYS A 102 2.98 25.11 -32.90
N ASP A 103 3.88 25.69 -33.69
CA ASP A 103 3.57 26.16 -35.04
C ASP A 103 3.35 24.94 -35.92
N GLU A 104 2.15 24.79 -36.47
CA GLU A 104 1.91 23.97 -37.66
C GLU A 104 1.63 24.94 -38.80
N VAL A 105 2.69 25.30 -39.53
CA VAL A 105 2.60 25.84 -40.88
C VAL A 105 3.15 24.73 -41.78
N LYS A 106 2.27 24.14 -42.59
CA LYS A 106 2.67 23.31 -43.72
C LYS A 106 1.85 23.78 -44.92
N ASP A 107 2.34 24.84 -45.54
CA ASP A 107 2.10 25.14 -46.95
C ASP A 107 2.84 24.07 -47.76
N GLU A 108 2.07 23.23 -48.46
CA GLU A 108 2.53 22.52 -49.66
C GLU A 108 1.59 22.97 -50.79
N LEU A 109 2.01 24.05 -51.45
CA LEU A 109 1.69 24.36 -52.84
C LEU A 109 2.66 23.58 -53.73
N GLU A 110 2.29 23.45 -55.01
CA GLU A 110 2.89 22.65 -56.11
C GLU A 110 2.26 21.25 -56.24
N ASP A 111 1.74 20.79 -57.37
CA ASP A 111 1.61 21.38 -58.71
C ASP A 111 0.63 20.54 -59.57
N GLU A 112 0.02 21.23 -60.53
CA GLU A 112 -0.43 20.79 -61.86
C GLU A 112 -1.36 19.58 -62.13
N ALA A 113 -2.42 19.94 -62.86
CA ALA A 113 -2.94 19.30 -64.09
C ALA A 113 -3.81 18.04 -64.00
N GLY A 114 -5.07 18.19 -64.44
CA GLY A 114 -5.76 17.15 -65.23
C GLY A 114 -7.21 16.89 -64.87
N TYR A 115 -8.14 17.74 -65.32
CA TYR A 115 -9.17 17.44 -66.33
C TYR A 115 -10.15 18.62 -66.51
#